data_AF-A0A7Y5I078-F1
#
_entry.id   AF-A0A7Y5I078-F1
#
_cell.length_a   1.000
_cell.length_b   1.000
_cell.length_c   1.000
_cell.angle_alpha   90.00
_cell.angle_beta   90.00
_cell.angle_gamma   90.00
#
_symmetry.space_group_name_H-M   'P 1'
#
loop_
_entity.id
_entity.type
_entity.pdbx_description
1 polymer ?
#
loop_
_entity_poly.entity_id
_entity_poly.type
_entity_poly.pdbx_seq_one_letter_code
_entity_poly.pdbx_strand_id
1 'polypeptide(L)'
;RWMYAKAMDLARRVGSDILDGKPVGLMDRLMYTLGDITIYGPLRNVMGLSRIRVAYTAGAAIGPDLFRFFRSIGINLKQLYGQTETCAYVCIQKNGQVKLNTVGQAAPGIELKIADNGEVLVKGVSVLKEYYKRPDATAEVIDANGYFHTGDAGVLDQDGHLRIIDRAKDVGKLTAGAMFAPNYIENKLKFFPQIKEAVCFGHGRDQVCAFINIDYEAVGNWAERQGLPYGGYVDLASKPQVLQLISECIGQVNADLAGEPGMSDTQVARFLVLHKELDPDDDELTRTRKVRRNFIAQKYGVLVDALYGGRTEQFIETQVKFEDGRTGSVSATLQILDAKIHAPAKVSA
;
A
#
# COMPACT_ATOMS: atom_id res chain seq x y z
N ARG A 1 21.34 14.64 15.34
CA ARG A 1 20.10 14.89 14.55
C ARG A 1 20.42 15.51 13.19
N TRP A 2 21.10 16.66 13.13
CA TRP A 2 21.46 17.30 11.84
C TRP A 2 22.29 16.39 10.89
N MET A 3 23.37 15.77 11.40
CA MET A 3 24.20 14.86 10.59
C MET A 3 23.40 13.68 10.02
N TYR A 4 22.54 13.08 10.85
CA TYR A 4 21.66 11.99 10.43
C TYR A 4 20.71 12.44 9.31
N ALA A 5 20.04 13.58 9.47
CA ALA A 5 19.13 14.10 8.45
C ALA A 5 19.85 14.35 7.12
N LYS A 6 21.02 15.02 7.15
CA LYS A 6 21.82 15.28 5.95
C LYS A 6 22.33 14.02 5.27
N ALA A 7 22.78 13.04 6.05
CA ALA A 7 23.19 11.74 5.52
C ALA A 7 21.99 11.02 4.88
N MET A 8 20.84 10.97 5.54
CA MET A 8 19.64 10.32 4.99
C MET A 8 19.10 11.03 3.74
N ASP A 9 19.20 12.35 3.64
CA ASP A 9 18.86 13.09 2.42
C ASP A 9 19.77 12.68 1.25
N LEU A 10 21.08 12.61 1.50
CA LEU A 10 22.05 12.13 0.50
C LEU A 10 21.75 10.67 0.10
N ALA A 11 21.57 9.79 1.08
CA ALA A 11 21.27 8.37 0.88
C ALA A 11 20.03 8.17 0.01
N ARG A 12 18.94 8.90 0.27
CA ARG A 12 17.69 8.84 -0.51
C ARG A 12 17.86 9.26 -1.96
N ARG A 13 18.82 10.17 -2.21
CA ARG A 13 19.11 10.73 -3.53
C ARG A 13 20.02 9.83 -4.36
N VAL A 14 21.08 9.27 -3.78
CA VAL A 14 22.13 8.56 -4.55
C VAL A 14 22.34 7.09 -4.17
N GLY A 15 21.83 6.63 -3.02
CA GLY A 15 22.13 5.29 -2.50
C GLY A 15 21.64 4.15 -3.41
N SER A 16 20.43 4.28 -3.97
CA SER A 16 19.91 3.30 -4.94
C SER A 16 20.71 3.32 -6.24
N ASP A 17 21.11 4.49 -6.73
CA ASP A 17 21.89 4.62 -7.96
C ASP A 17 23.29 4.01 -7.81
N ILE A 18 23.93 4.18 -6.65
CA ILE A 18 25.20 3.52 -6.32
C ILE A 18 25.04 1.98 -6.34
N LEU A 19 23.97 1.45 -5.72
CA LEU A 19 23.68 0.02 -5.70
C LEU A 19 23.44 -0.55 -7.10
N ASP A 20 22.77 0.23 -7.96
CA ASP A 20 22.45 -0.17 -9.33
C ASP A 20 23.60 0.09 -10.31
N GLY A 21 24.75 0.58 -9.85
CA GLY A 21 25.93 0.84 -10.67
C GLY A 21 25.80 2.04 -11.60
N LYS A 22 24.82 2.92 -11.35
CA LYS A 22 24.59 4.13 -12.14
C LYS A 22 25.64 5.20 -11.85
N PRO A 23 25.89 6.13 -12.79
CA PRO A 23 26.83 7.22 -12.57
C PRO A 23 26.32 8.15 -11.46
N VAL A 24 27.18 8.44 -10.49
CA VAL A 24 26.94 9.38 -9.38
C VAL A 24 28.14 10.31 -9.29
N GLY A 25 27.89 11.60 -9.01
CA GLY A 25 28.94 12.60 -8.90
C GLY A 25 30.00 12.25 -7.85
N LEU A 26 31.27 12.60 -8.12
CA LEU A 26 32.41 12.24 -7.27
C LEU A 26 32.21 12.70 -5.81
N MET A 27 31.72 13.92 -5.62
CA MET A 27 31.49 14.49 -4.29
C MET A 27 30.39 13.74 -3.53
N ASP A 28 29.28 13.42 -4.20
CA ASP A 28 28.19 12.65 -3.60
C ASP A 28 28.65 11.24 -3.23
N ARG A 29 29.52 10.62 -4.04
CA ARG A 29 30.10 9.30 -3.75
C ARG A 29 31.03 9.35 -2.53
N LEU A 30 31.89 10.36 -2.43
CA LEU A 30 32.75 10.57 -1.28
C LEU A 30 31.93 10.80 0.01
N MET A 31 30.93 11.68 -0.05
CA MET A 31 30.04 11.96 1.06
C MET A 31 29.21 10.73 1.45
N TYR A 32 28.81 9.90 0.48
CA TYR A 32 28.12 8.65 0.74
C TYR A 32 29.03 7.65 1.45
N THR A 33 30.31 7.51 1.05
CA THR A 33 31.28 6.68 1.77
C THR A 33 31.51 7.14 3.20
N LEU A 34 31.61 8.46 3.44
CA LEU A 34 31.70 8.99 4.80
C LEU A 34 30.43 8.69 5.62
N GLY A 35 29.26 8.85 5.00
CA GLY A 35 27.97 8.47 5.59
C GLY A 35 27.88 6.97 5.87
N ASP A 36 28.50 6.13 5.04
CA ASP A 36 28.53 4.69 5.23
C ASP A 36 29.31 4.28 6.47
N ILE A 37 30.46 4.91 6.70
CA ILE A 37 31.29 4.64 7.88
C ILE A 37 30.61 5.15 9.16
N THR A 38 29.96 6.32 9.10
CA THR A 38 29.50 7.04 10.30
C THR A 38 28.03 6.79 10.66
N ILE A 39 27.17 6.52 9.67
CA ILE A 39 25.72 6.44 9.84
C ILE A 39 25.17 5.12 9.29
N TYR A 40 25.31 4.86 7.99
CA TYR A 40 24.61 3.74 7.33
C TYR A 40 25.15 2.37 7.77
N GLY A 41 26.46 2.22 7.86
CA GLY A 41 27.13 1.00 8.34
C GLY A 41 26.74 0.64 9.78
N PRO A 42 26.87 1.56 10.75
CA PRO A 42 26.36 1.36 12.10
C PRO A 42 24.87 1.02 12.15
N LEU A 43 24.04 1.72 11.35
CA LEU A 43 22.60 1.45 11.28
C LEU A 43 22.30 0.04 10.77
N ARG A 44 22.96 -0.38 9.67
CA ARG A 44 22.89 -1.77 9.18
C ARG A 44 23.35 -2.76 10.25
N ASN A 45 24.37 -2.42 11.03
CA ASN A 45 24.92 -3.29 12.07
C ASN A 45 23.96 -3.52 13.23
N VAL A 46 23.31 -2.46 13.72
CA VAL A 46 22.29 -2.56 14.77
C VAL A 46 21.12 -3.45 14.31
N MET A 47 20.77 -3.39 13.03
CA MET A 47 19.74 -4.26 12.43
C MET A 47 20.24 -5.68 12.10
N GLY A 48 21.52 -6.00 12.30
CA GLY A 48 22.11 -7.30 11.95
C GLY A 48 22.31 -7.53 10.44
N LEU A 49 22.26 -6.47 9.62
CA LEU A 49 22.29 -6.54 8.15
C LEU A 49 23.68 -6.28 7.54
N SER A 50 24.73 -6.10 8.35
CA SER A 50 26.07 -5.69 7.89
C SER A 50 26.71 -6.59 6.83
N ARG A 51 26.37 -7.88 6.81
CA ARG A 51 26.97 -8.88 5.90
C ARG A 51 26.03 -9.33 4.77
N ILE A 52 24.86 -8.72 4.65
CA ILE A 52 23.91 -9.05 3.59
C ILE A 52 24.48 -8.63 2.24
N ARG A 53 24.55 -9.57 1.30
CA ARG A 53 24.93 -9.32 -0.09
C ARG A 53 23.72 -9.07 -0.99
N VAL A 54 22.65 -9.80 -0.73
CA VAL A 54 21.37 -9.71 -1.44
C VAL A 54 20.26 -9.97 -0.43
N ALA A 55 19.21 -9.15 -0.45
CA ALA A 55 17.99 -9.39 0.29
C ALA A 55 16.81 -9.43 -0.68
N TYR A 56 15.89 -10.36 -0.45
CA TYR A 56 14.62 -10.41 -1.17
C TYR A 56 13.46 -10.22 -0.20
N THR A 57 12.45 -9.50 -0.65
CA THR A 57 11.13 -9.47 -0.03
C THR A 57 10.11 -10.10 -0.98
N ALA A 58 9.13 -10.79 -0.40
CA ALA A 58 8.13 -11.60 -1.09
C ALA A 58 6.90 -11.80 -0.18
N GLY A 59 5.86 -12.44 -0.70
CA GLY A 59 4.67 -12.85 0.05
C GLY A 59 3.66 -11.72 0.29
N ALA A 60 4.12 -10.50 0.56
CA ALA A 60 3.29 -9.31 0.58
C ALA A 60 4.05 -8.13 -0.02
N ALA A 61 3.32 -7.20 -0.63
CA ALA A 61 3.90 -5.95 -1.09
C ALA A 61 4.40 -5.14 0.12
N ILE A 62 5.63 -4.64 0.06
CA ILE A 62 6.12 -3.67 1.04
C ILE A 62 6.01 -2.25 0.47
N GLY A 63 5.79 -1.28 1.35
CA GLY A 63 5.69 0.13 0.95
C GLY A 63 6.94 0.61 0.20
N PRO A 64 6.79 1.39 -0.88
CA PRO A 64 7.91 1.91 -1.67
C PRO A 64 8.96 2.66 -0.84
N ASP A 65 8.52 3.36 0.21
CA ASP A 65 9.39 4.12 1.10
C ASP A 65 10.26 3.25 2.01
N LEU A 66 9.74 2.13 2.53
CA LEU A 66 10.54 1.17 3.29
C LEU A 66 11.55 0.49 2.38
N PHE A 67 11.11 0.08 1.18
CA PHE A 67 11.99 -0.48 0.18
C PHE A 67 13.10 0.51 -0.20
N ARG A 68 12.73 1.79 -0.41
CA ARG A 68 13.67 2.89 -0.68
C ARG A 68 14.63 3.12 0.47
N PHE A 69 14.17 3.10 1.72
CA PHE A 69 15.01 3.30 2.90
C PHE A 69 16.13 2.26 2.96
N PHE A 70 15.81 0.96 2.87
CA PHE A 70 16.83 -0.10 2.94
C PHE A 70 17.85 0.01 1.79
N ARG A 71 17.38 0.30 0.57
CA ARG A 71 18.28 0.52 -0.57
C ARG A 71 19.13 1.78 -0.41
N SER A 72 18.57 2.85 0.16
CA SER A 72 19.27 4.11 0.40
C SER A 72 20.47 3.92 1.34
N ILE A 73 20.35 3.01 2.31
CA ILE A 73 21.44 2.67 3.24
C ILE A 73 22.30 1.51 2.74
N GLY A 74 22.29 1.20 1.44
CA GLY A 74 23.21 0.22 0.84
C GLY A 74 22.83 -1.25 1.01
N ILE A 75 21.61 -1.58 1.43
CA ILE A 75 21.11 -2.96 1.35
C ILE A 75 20.62 -3.23 -0.07
N ASN A 76 21.17 -4.24 -0.74
CA ASN A 76 20.68 -4.70 -2.05
C ASN A 76 19.36 -5.47 -1.90
N LEU A 77 18.32 -4.76 -1.46
CA LEU A 77 16.97 -5.24 -1.31
C LEU A 77 16.27 -5.23 -2.67
N LYS A 78 15.58 -6.33 -2.97
CA LYS A 78 14.89 -6.61 -4.22
C LYS A 78 13.54 -7.26 -3.94
N GLN A 79 12.64 -7.17 -4.90
CA GLN A 79 11.37 -7.88 -4.85
C GLN A 79 11.39 -9.09 -5.78
N LEU A 80 10.65 -10.12 -5.37
CA LEU A 80 10.24 -11.22 -6.22
C LEU A 80 8.76 -11.52 -5.96
N TYR A 81 8.10 -12.12 -6.94
CA TYR A 81 6.70 -12.50 -6.83
C TYR A 81 6.51 -13.94 -7.27
N GLY A 82 5.66 -14.65 -6.54
CA GLY A 82 5.22 -16.00 -6.82
C GLY A 82 4.29 -16.50 -5.73
N GLN A 83 3.80 -17.70 -5.93
CA GLN A 83 2.83 -18.38 -5.09
C GLN A 83 3.26 -19.84 -4.90
N THR A 84 2.56 -20.58 -4.04
CA THR A 84 2.80 -22.02 -3.84
C THR A 84 2.66 -22.76 -5.18
N GLU A 85 1.62 -22.40 -5.92
CA GLU A 85 1.27 -22.89 -7.25
C GLU A 85 2.32 -22.60 -8.33
N THR A 86 3.28 -21.72 -8.06
CA THR A 86 4.29 -21.32 -9.04
C THR A 86 5.72 -21.60 -8.55
N CYS A 87 5.88 -22.51 -7.58
CA CYS A 87 7.18 -22.89 -7.02
C CYS A 87 8.07 -21.69 -6.64
N ALA A 88 7.59 -20.91 -5.66
CA ALA A 88 8.25 -19.76 -5.04
C ALA A 88 8.29 -18.45 -5.85
N TYR A 89 8.70 -18.45 -7.12
CA TYR A 89 8.77 -17.20 -7.89
C TYR A 89 8.58 -17.37 -9.39
N VAL A 90 7.98 -16.34 -9.99
CA VAL A 90 7.73 -16.17 -11.42
C VAL A 90 8.23 -14.82 -11.92
N CYS A 91 8.40 -13.85 -11.03
CA CYS A 91 9.06 -12.58 -11.30
C CYS A 91 10.21 -12.34 -10.33
N ILE A 92 11.28 -11.71 -10.81
CA ILE A 92 12.42 -11.35 -9.97
C ILE A 92 13.09 -10.07 -10.46
N GLN A 93 13.47 -9.20 -9.52
CA GLN A 93 14.27 -8.02 -9.85
C GLN A 93 15.76 -8.35 -10.00
N LYS A 94 16.31 -8.01 -11.17
CA LYS A 94 17.75 -8.15 -11.47
C LYS A 94 18.54 -6.97 -10.88
N ASN A 95 19.84 -7.16 -10.67
CA ASN A 95 20.72 -6.03 -10.32
C ASN A 95 20.66 -4.96 -11.42
N GLY A 96 20.69 -3.68 -11.06
CA GLY A 96 20.69 -2.57 -12.00
C GLY A 96 19.31 -2.23 -12.59
N GLN A 97 18.30 -3.06 -12.37
CA GLN A 97 16.94 -2.92 -12.92
C GLN A 97 15.88 -2.85 -11.81
N VAL A 98 16.25 -2.45 -10.60
CA VAL A 98 15.32 -2.42 -9.48
C VAL A 98 14.39 -1.22 -9.60
N LYS A 99 13.08 -1.48 -9.66
CA LYS A 99 12.03 -0.44 -9.64
C LYS A 99 11.20 -0.59 -8.37
N LEU A 100 11.04 0.51 -7.62
CA LEU A 100 10.41 0.49 -6.29
C LEU A 100 9.00 -0.10 -6.30
N ASN A 101 8.25 0.14 -7.37
CA ASN A 101 6.82 -0.20 -7.47
C ASN A 101 6.56 -1.50 -8.23
N THR A 102 7.57 -2.34 -8.48
CA THR A 102 7.42 -3.57 -9.28
C THR A 102 7.98 -4.78 -8.56
N VAL A 103 7.55 -5.96 -8.95
CA VAL A 103 8.08 -7.26 -8.49
C VAL A 103 9.12 -7.86 -9.45
N GLY A 104 9.49 -7.10 -10.50
CA GLY A 104 10.50 -7.48 -11.47
C GLY A 104 9.93 -8.02 -12.78
N GLN A 105 10.82 -8.46 -13.65
CA GLN A 105 10.47 -9.10 -14.92
C GLN A 105 10.20 -10.59 -14.71
N ALA A 106 9.57 -11.22 -15.70
CA ALA A 106 9.45 -12.67 -15.78
C ALA A 106 10.80 -13.36 -15.56
N ALA A 107 10.80 -14.39 -14.71
CA ALA A 107 11.96 -15.24 -14.51
C ALA A 107 12.25 -16.08 -15.77
N PRO A 108 13.48 -16.61 -15.94
CA PRO A 108 13.81 -17.47 -17.07
C PRO A 108 12.85 -18.67 -17.16
N GLY A 109 12.30 -18.92 -18.36
CA GLY A 109 11.36 -20.02 -18.60
C GLY A 109 9.92 -19.74 -18.12
N ILE A 110 9.62 -18.49 -17.76
CA ILE A 110 8.27 -18.03 -17.40
C ILE A 110 7.75 -17.09 -18.47
N GLU A 111 6.50 -17.30 -18.85
CA GLU A 111 5.71 -16.42 -19.67
C GLU A 111 4.64 -15.75 -18.80
N LEU A 112 4.54 -14.43 -18.90
CA LEU A 112 3.52 -13.61 -18.23
C LEU A 112 2.56 -13.05 -19.26
N LYS A 113 1.28 -13.06 -18.91
CA LYS A 113 0.22 -12.39 -19.69
C LYS A 113 -0.73 -11.70 -18.73
N ILE A 114 -1.26 -10.54 -19.12
CA ILE A 114 -2.35 -9.89 -18.39
C ILE A 114 -3.65 -10.20 -19.12
N ALA A 115 -4.63 -10.76 -18.42
CA ALA A 115 -5.96 -11.02 -18.96
C ALA A 115 -6.79 -9.74 -19.08
N ASP A 116 -7.90 -9.77 -19.82
CA ASP A 116 -8.76 -8.60 -20.06
C ASP A 116 -9.36 -8.02 -18.77
N ASN A 117 -9.51 -8.84 -17.73
CA ASN A 117 -9.95 -8.44 -16.39
C ASN A 117 -8.81 -7.87 -15.52
N GLY A 118 -7.58 -7.82 -16.04
CA GLY A 118 -6.37 -7.37 -15.32
C GLY A 118 -5.66 -8.46 -14.52
N GLU A 119 -6.12 -9.71 -14.54
CA GLU A 119 -5.48 -10.83 -13.85
C GLU A 119 -4.13 -11.20 -14.48
N VAL A 120 -3.14 -11.51 -13.65
CA VAL A 120 -1.84 -12.04 -14.08
C VAL A 120 -2.00 -13.53 -14.36
N LEU A 121 -1.70 -13.91 -15.60
CA LEU A 121 -1.62 -15.27 -16.08
C LEU A 121 -0.15 -15.68 -16.20
N VAL A 122 0.16 -16.91 -15.77
CA VAL A 122 1.51 -17.44 -15.77
C VAL A 122 1.57 -18.78 -16.47
N LYS A 123 2.54 -18.96 -17.36
CA LYS A 123 2.85 -20.26 -17.96
C LYS A 123 4.35 -20.51 -17.85
N GLY A 124 4.75 -21.72 -17.46
CA GLY A 124 6.17 -22.05 -17.38
C GLY A 124 6.47 -23.25 -16.50
N VAL A 125 7.76 -23.53 -16.37
CA VAL A 125 8.29 -24.72 -15.69
C VAL A 125 7.98 -24.78 -14.19
N SER A 126 7.66 -23.64 -13.58
CA SER A 126 7.41 -23.54 -12.14
C SER A 126 5.93 -23.71 -11.75
N VAL A 127 5.02 -23.74 -12.73
CA VAL A 127 3.58 -23.85 -12.50
C VAL A 127 3.23 -25.26 -12.02
N LEU A 128 2.30 -25.35 -11.07
CA LEU A 128 1.79 -26.60 -10.54
C LEU A 128 1.29 -27.51 -11.66
N LYS A 129 1.39 -28.82 -11.44
CA LYS A 129 0.77 -29.80 -12.34
C LYS A 129 -0.73 -29.90 -12.09
N GLU A 130 -1.11 -30.08 -10.83
CA GLU A 130 -2.50 -30.31 -10.40
C GLU A 130 -2.64 -30.14 -8.89
N TYR A 131 -3.87 -29.91 -8.45
CA TYR A 131 -4.24 -30.07 -7.05
C TYR A 131 -4.60 -31.53 -6.76
N TYR A 132 -3.99 -32.11 -5.72
CA TYR A 132 -4.17 -33.52 -5.38
C TYR A 132 -5.64 -33.87 -5.13
N LYS A 133 -6.17 -34.85 -5.87
CA LYS A 133 -7.58 -35.31 -5.83
C LYS A 133 -8.62 -34.23 -6.10
N ARG A 134 -8.24 -33.14 -6.79
CA ARG A 134 -9.13 -32.02 -7.14
C ARG A 134 -8.99 -31.63 -8.62
N PRO A 135 -9.45 -32.50 -9.54
CA PRO A 135 -9.40 -32.21 -10.98
C PRO A 135 -10.28 -31.02 -11.36
N ASP A 136 -11.38 -30.80 -10.62
CA ASP A 136 -12.26 -29.64 -10.73
C ASP A 136 -11.50 -28.34 -10.47
N ALA A 137 -10.86 -28.22 -9.30
CA ALA A 137 -10.10 -27.01 -8.95
C ALA A 137 -8.88 -26.80 -9.86
N THR A 138 -8.30 -27.88 -10.38
CA THR A 138 -7.16 -27.79 -11.32
C THR A 138 -7.62 -27.19 -12.66
N ALA A 139 -8.77 -27.63 -13.18
CA ALA A 139 -9.33 -27.10 -14.41
C ALA A 139 -9.86 -25.66 -14.28
N GLU A 140 -10.21 -25.22 -13.06
CA GLU A 140 -10.58 -23.83 -12.79
C GLU A 140 -9.40 -22.86 -12.89
N VAL A 141 -8.19 -23.30 -12.53
CA VAL A 141 -7.02 -22.41 -12.45
C VAL A 141 -6.07 -22.55 -13.64
N ILE A 142 -6.12 -23.63 -14.43
CA ILE A 142 -5.29 -23.81 -15.63
C ILE A 142 -6.19 -23.81 -16.86
N ASP A 143 -5.98 -22.83 -17.74
CA ASP A 143 -6.76 -22.69 -18.97
C ASP A 143 -6.34 -23.70 -20.06
N ALA A 144 -7.11 -23.76 -21.15
CA ALA A 144 -6.85 -24.65 -22.29
C ALA A 144 -5.53 -24.36 -23.01
N ASN A 145 -4.95 -23.17 -22.82
CA ASN A 145 -3.66 -22.79 -23.40
C ASN A 145 -2.47 -23.09 -22.45
N GLY A 146 -2.75 -23.62 -21.26
CA GLY A 146 -1.77 -23.96 -20.24
C GLY A 146 -1.31 -22.77 -19.39
N TYR A 147 -2.06 -21.68 -19.35
CA TYR A 147 -1.81 -20.59 -18.40
C TYR A 147 -2.51 -20.86 -17.07
N PHE A 148 -1.78 -20.62 -16.00
CA PHE A 148 -2.29 -20.59 -14.64
C PHE A 148 -2.81 -19.19 -14.27
N HIS A 149 -4.03 -19.15 -13.77
CA HIS A 149 -4.74 -18.00 -13.23
C HIS A 149 -4.30 -17.77 -11.78
N THR A 150 -3.49 -16.72 -11.56
CA THR A 150 -2.90 -16.45 -10.23
C THR A 150 -3.92 -15.93 -9.21
N GLY A 151 -5.07 -15.43 -9.68
CA GLY A 151 -6.02 -14.68 -8.87
C GLY A 151 -5.50 -13.32 -8.38
N ASP A 152 -4.36 -12.85 -8.87
CA ASP A 152 -3.79 -11.53 -8.59
C ASP A 152 -3.94 -10.62 -9.82
N ALA A 153 -4.36 -9.38 -9.61
CA ALA A 153 -4.37 -8.34 -10.63
C ALA A 153 -2.99 -7.68 -10.72
N GLY A 154 -2.56 -7.40 -11.95
CA GLY A 154 -1.26 -6.81 -12.21
C GLY A 154 -1.22 -6.00 -13.49
N VAL A 155 -0.19 -5.17 -13.60
CA VAL A 155 0.12 -4.44 -14.84
C VAL A 155 1.59 -4.60 -15.18
N LEU A 156 1.89 -4.72 -16.47
CA LEU A 156 3.25 -4.69 -16.99
C LEU A 156 3.59 -3.25 -17.39
N ASP A 157 4.77 -2.79 -17.00
CA ASP A 157 5.31 -1.55 -17.54
C ASP A 157 6.00 -1.77 -18.89
N GLN A 158 6.47 -0.68 -19.51
CA GLN A 158 7.10 -0.69 -20.83
C GLN A 158 8.37 -1.54 -20.90
N ASP A 159 9.05 -1.75 -19.77
CA ASP A 159 10.26 -2.58 -19.68
C ASP A 159 9.92 -4.04 -19.29
N GLY A 160 8.64 -4.41 -19.28
CA GLY A 160 8.17 -5.74 -18.92
C GLY A 160 8.26 -6.06 -17.42
N HIS A 161 8.37 -5.05 -16.55
CA HIS A 161 8.29 -5.28 -15.11
C HIS A 161 6.83 -5.42 -14.69
N LEU A 162 6.54 -6.49 -13.96
CA LEU A 162 5.23 -6.71 -13.36
C LEU A 162 5.09 -5.87 -12.09
N ARG A 163 3.96 -5.18 -11.97
CA ARG A 163 3.49 -4.59 -10.73
C ARG A 163 2.23 -5.34 -10.30
N ILE A 164 2.26 -5.91 -9.10
CA ILE A 164 1.08 -6.51 -8.47
C ILE A 164 0.26 -5.40 -7.84
N ILE A 165 -1.04 -5.43 -8.12
CA ILE A 165 -2.00 -4.42 -7.69
C ILE A 165 -2.77 -4.92 -6.47
N ASP A 166 -3.53 -6.00 -6.64
CA ASP A 166 -4.43 -6.54 -5.61
C ASP A 166 -4.85 -7.98 -5.98
N ARG A 167 -5.72 -8.61 -5.20
CA ARG A 167 -6.44 -9.81 -5.64
C ARG A 167 -7.42 -9.44 -6.76
N ALA A 168 -7.43 -10.20 -7.84
CA ALA A 168 -8.26 -9.94 -9.02
C ALA A 168 -9.75 -9.81 -8.69
N LYS A 169 -10.24 -10.61 -7.72
CA LYS A 169 -11.63 -10.55 -7.24
C LYS A 169 -11.99 -9.29 -6.46
N ASP A 170 -10.99 -8.62 -5.88
CA ASP A 170 -11.17 -7.42 -5.05
C ASP A 170 -11.00 -6.13 -5.88
N VAL A 171 -10.50 -6.25 -7.12
CA VAL A 171 -10.39 -5.14 -8.07
C VAL A 171 -11.76 -4.82 -8.69
N GLY A 172 -12.14 -3.56 -8.58
CA GLY A 172 -13.32 -2.98 -9.19
C GLY A 172 -13.01 -2.05 -10.37
N LYS A 173 -14.04 -1.32 -10.79
CA LYS A 173 -13.91 -0.21 -11.75
C LYS A 173 -14.70 0.98 -11.25
N LEU A 174 -14.17 2.18 -11.45
CA LEU A 174 -14.95 3.41 -11.35
C LEU A 174 -15.96 3.48 -12.50
N THR A 175 -16.98 4.32 -12.38
CA THR A 175 -17.98 4.54 -13.43
C THR A 175 -17.35 5.05 -14.72
N ALA A 176 -16.24 5.78 -14.63
CA ALA A 176 -15.45 6.25 -15.78
C ALA A 176 -14.62 5.13 -16.45
N GLY A 177 -14.63 3.90 -15.92
CA GLY A 177 -13.91 2.75 -16.47
C GLY A 177 -12.50 2.54 -15.92
N ALA A 178 -11.95 3.50 -15.17
CA ALA A 178 -10.67 3.36 -14.49
C ALA A 178 -10.67 2.16 -13.51
N MET A 179 -9.57 1.41 -13.49
CA MET A 179 -9.38 0.29 -12.56
C MET A 179 -9.42 0.81 -11.13
N PHE A 180 -10.20 0.20 -10.23
CA PHE A 180 -10.22 0.57 -8.81
C PHE A 180 -9.66 -0.58 -7.97
N ALA A 181 -8.49 -0.38 -7.37
CA ALA A 181 -7.82 -1.38 -6.53
C ALA A 181 -7.78 -0.92 -5.07
N PRO A 182 -8.76 -1.31 -4.24
CA PRO A 182 -8.89 -0.75 -2.90
C PRO A 182 -7.72 -1.10 -2.00
N ASN A 183 -7.27 -2.37 -1.93
CA ASN A 183 -6.20 -2.73 -1.00
C ASN A 183 -4.86 -2.06 -1.40
N TYR A 184 -4.66 -1.78 -2.69
CA TYR A 184 -3.49 -1.05 -3.16
C TYR A 184 -3.40 0.36 -2.56
N ILE A 185 -4.51 1.11 -2.60
CA ILE A 185 -4.61 2.46 -2.04
C ILE A 185 -4.54 2.40 -0.51
N GLU A 186 -5.27 1.47 0.11
CA GLU A 186 -5.29 1.28 1.57
C GLU A 186 -3.90 0.94 2.13
N ASN A 187 -3.11 0.09 1.44
CA ASN A 187 -1.76 -0.25 1.86
C ASN A 187 -0.78 0.93 1.74
N LYS A 188 -0.94 1.78 0.72
CA LYS A 188 -0.18 3.05 0.62
C LYS A 188 -0.53 3.99 1.77
N LEU A 189 -1.81 4.11 2.13
CA LEU A 189 -2.26 4.92 3.26
C LEU A 189 -1.74 4.39 4.60
N LYS A 190 -1.82 3.07 4.83
CA LYS A 190 -1.31 2.41 6.04
C LYS A 190 0.21 2.42 6.20
N PHE A 191 0.93 2.92 5.19
CA PHE A 191 2.36 3.15 5.33
C PHE A 191 2.67 4.30 6.30
N PHE A 192 1.75 5.26 6.42
CA PHE A 192 1.87 6.35 7.37
C PHE A 192 1.57 5.83 8.78
N PRO A 193 2.49 5.99 9.75
CA PRO A 193 2.27 5.49 11.11
C PRO A 193 1.07 6.12 11.81
N GLN A 194 0.58 7.25 11.30
CA GLN A 194 -0.64 7.91 11.77
C GLN A 194 -1.92 7.18 11.38
N ILE A 195 -1.88 6.31 10.36
CA ILE A 195 -3.04 5.61 9.79
C ILE A 195 -2.94 4.13 10.17
N LYS A 196 -3.84 3.68 11.05
CA LYS A 196 -3.93 2.29 11.49
C LYS A 196 -4.67 1.41 10.50
N GLU A 197 -5.78 1.92 9.97
CA GLU A 197 -6.58 1.22 8.97
C GLU A 197 -7.17 2.22 7.98
N ALA A 198 -7.36 1.77 6.74
CA ALA A 198 -8.01 2.53 5.69
C ALA A 198 -8.99 1.61 4.95
N VAL A 199 -10.15 2.15 4.58
CA VAL A 199 -11.15 1.42 3.78
C VAL A 199 -11.57 2.30 2.62
N CYS A 200 -11.20 1.91 1.40
CA CYS A 200 -11.52 2.63 0.19
C CYS A 200 -12.80 2.11 -0.46
N PHE A 201 -13.61 3.03 -0.97
CA PHE A 201 -14.83 2.79 -1.73
C PHE A 201 -14.68 3.45 -3.10
N GLY A 202 -15.15 2.79 -4.16
CA GLY A 202 -14.96 3.29 -5.52
C GLY A 202 -15.59 2.41 -6.60
N HIS A 203 -15.77 1.11 -6.35
CA HIS A 203 -16.41 0.21 -7.31
C HIS A 203 -17.83 0.70 -7.67
N GLY A 204 -18.06 0.96 -8.96
CA GLY A 204 -19.33 1.49 -9.47
C GLY A 204 -19.62 2.94 -9.05
N ARG A 205 -18.60 3.69 -8.63
CA ARG A 205 -18.71 5.10 -8.20
C ARG A 205 -17.90 6.02 -9.11
N ASP A 206 -18.25 7.29 -9.09
CA ASP A 206 -17.59 8.38 -9.82
C ASP A 206 -16.17 8.67 -9.33
N GLN A 207 -15.94 8.52 -8.02
CA GLN A 207 -14.68 8.84 -7.37
C GLN A 207 -14.36 7.86 -6.23
N VAL A 208 -13.08 7.83 -5.85
CA VAL A 208 -12.63 7.05 -4.67
C VAL A 208 -12.87 7.87 -3.41
N CYS A 209 -13.57 7.27 -2.44
CA CYS A 209 -13.73 7.84 -1.10
C CYS A 209 -13.13 6.89 -0.06
N ALA A 210 -12.65 7.42 1.07
CA ALA A 210 -11.98 6.61 2.09
C ALA A 210 -12.50 6.85 3.51
N PHE A 211 -12.61 5.77 4.28
CA PHE A 211 -12.59 5.84 5.74
C PHE A 211 -11.17 5.65 6.24
N ILE A 212 -10.80 6.43 7.25
CA ILE A 212 -9.50 6.35 7.90
C ILE A 212 -9.71 6.07 9.39
N ASN A 213 -8.96 5.11 9.94
CA ASN A 213 -8.69 5.04 11.37
C ASN A 213 -7.30 5.58 11.66
N ILE A 214 -7.23 6.52 12.60
CA ILE A 214 -5.95 6.92 13.16
C ILE A 214 -5.36 5.80 14.02
N ASP A 215 -4.03 5.72 14.05
CA ASP A 215 -3.33 4.99 15.10
C ASP A 215 -3.31 5.84 16.37
N TYR A 216 -4.03 5.40 17.39
CA TYR A 216 -4.23 6.18 18.60
C TYR A 216 -2.91 6.50 19.32
N GLU A 217 -1.97 5.56 19.35
CA GLU A 217 -0.70 5.75 20.04
C GLU A 217 0.23 6.67 19.24
N ALA A 218 0.35 6.46 17.93
CA ALA A 218 1.21 7.28 17.09
C ALA A 218 0.70 8.73 16.99
N VAL A 219 -0.61 8.92 16.82
CA VAL A 219 -1.22 10.26 16.75
C VAL A 219 -1.27 10.91 18.13
N GLY A 220 -1.49 10.15 19.20
CA GLY A 220 -1.41 10.65 20.58
C GLY A 220 -0.01 11.18 20.93
N ASN A 221 1.03 10.41 20.64
CA ASN A 221 2.43 10.84 20.79
C ASN A 221 2.76 12.08 19.96
N TRP A 222 2.21 12.18 18.74
CA TRP A 222 2.35 13.37 17.91
C TRP A 222 1.64 14.59 18.54
N ALA A 223 0.41 14.42 19.01
CA ALA A 223 -0.41 15.46 19.62
C ALA A 223 0.27 16.04 20.87
N GLU A 224 0.84 15.18 21.73
CA GLU A 224 1.60 15.59 22.91
C GLU A 224 2.81 16.47 22.54
N ARG A 225 3.55 16.10 21.49
CA ARG A 225 4.69 16.90 20.98
C ARG A 225 4.26 18.25 20.42
N GLN A 226 3.03 18.37 19.93
CA GLN A 226 2.44 19.63 19.48
C GLN A 226 1.79 20.42 20.62
N GLY A 227 1.76 19.89 21.85
CA GLY A 227 1.05 20.51 22.98
C GLY A 227 -0.47 20.51 22.79
N LEU A 228 -1.03 19.54 22.07
CA LEU A 228 -2.46 19.44 21.77
C LEU A 228 -3.16 18.54 22.81
N PRO A 229 -4.02 19.09 23.69
CA PRO A 229 -4.77 18.30 24.66
C PRO A 229 -5.93 17.55 23.99
N TYR A 230 -6.19 16.31 24.43
CA TYR A 230 -7.32 15.48 23.99
C TYR A 230 -7.81 14.55 25.10
N GLY A 231 -9.10 14.22 25.09
CA GLY A 231 -9.75 13.41 26.14
C GLY A 231 -9.89 11.92 25.83
N GLY A 232 -9.66 11.49 24.59
CA GLY A 232 -9.80 10.10 24.14
C GLY A 232 -9.79 9.99 22.62
N TYR A 233 -10.05 8.78 22.09
CA TYR A 233 -9.99 8.50 20.65
C TYR A 233 -10.93 9.40 19.83
N VAL A 234 -12.21 9.47 20.21
CA VAL A 234 -13.22 10.27 19.49
C VAL A 234 -12.79 11.73 19.40
N ASP A 235 -12.35 12.31 20.52
CA ASP A 235 -11.90 13.69 20.59
C ASP A 235 -10.66 13.91 19.72
N LEU A 236 -9.64 13.05 19.85
CA LEU A 236 -8.40 13.13 19.08
C LEU A 236 -8.64 13.02 17.57
N ALA A 237 -9.43 12.03 17.15
CA ALA A 237 -9.78 11.78 15.75
C ALA A 237 -10.55 12.94 15.12
N SER A 238 -11.29 13.72 15.92
CA SER A 238 -12.07 14.87 15.46
C SER A 238 -11.29 16.19 15.44
N LYS A 239 -10.09 16.25 16.03
CA LYS A 239 -9.31 17.51 16.11
C LYS A 239 -8.98 18.03 14.70
N PRO A 240 -9.19 19.33 14.40
CA PRO A 240 -8.81 19.91 13.11
C PRO A 240 -7.35 19.67 12.73
N GLN A 241 -6.44 19.70 13.70
CA GLN A 241 -5.01 19.45 13.48
C GLN A 241 -4.73 17.98 13.07
N VAL A 242 -5.48 17.02 13.63
CA VAL A 242 -5.36 15.60 13.25
C VAL A 242 -5.98 15.37 11.87
N LEU A 243 -7.14 15.98 11.60
CA LEU A 243 -7.76 15.93 10.27
C LEU A 243 -6.83 16.50 9.19
N GLN A 244 -6.13 17.60 9.48
CA GLN A 244 -5.11 18.16 8.58
C GLN A 244 -3.93 17.20 8.40
N LEU A 245 -3.40 16.62 9.47
CA LEU A 245 -2.31 15.64 9.42
C LEU A 245 -2.67 14.46 8.51
N ILE A 246 -3.89 13.91 8.64
CA ILE A 246 -4.37 12.82 7.78
C ILE A 246 -4.58 13.29 6.34
N SER A 247 -5.08 14.52 6.13
CA SER A 247 -5.20 15.11 4.79
C SER A 247 -3.84 15.23 4.09
N GLU A 248 -2.78 15.58 4.81
CA GLU A 248 -1.42 15.64 4.28
C GLU A 248 -0.90 14.25 3.88
N CYS A 249 -1.15 13.21 4.70
CA CYS A 249 -0.84 11.82 4.35
C CYS A 249 -1.55 11.38 3.06
N ILE A 250 -2.86 11.63 2.96
CA ILE A 250 -3.65 11.30 1.76
C ILE A 250 -3.15 12.10 0.55
N GLY A 251 -2.84 13.38 0.72
CA GLY A 251 -2.31 14.24 -0.33
C GLY A 251 -0.98 13.73 -0.90
N GLN A 252 -0.13 13.11 -0.08
CA GLN A 252 1.10 12.45 -0.53
C GLN A 252 0.80 11.16 -1.29
N VAL A 253 -0.12 10.31 -0.81
CA VAL A 253 -0.55 9.10 -1.55
C VAL A 253 -1.16 9.48 -2.89
N ASN A 254 -1.98 10.51 -2.95
CA ASN A 254 -2.57 11.01 -4.19
C ASN A 254 -1.50 11.53 -5.16
N ALA A 255 -0.46 12.21 -4.68
CA ALA A 255 0.66 12.64 -5.51
C ALA A 255 1.39 11.45 -6.13
N ASP A 256 1.60 10.40 -5.34
CA ASP A 256 2.23 9.17 -5.81
C ASP A 256 1.36 8.46 -6.86
N LEU A 257 0.05 8.33 -6.60
CA LEU A 257 -0.91 7.74 -7.53
C LEU A 257 -1.00 8.53 -8.85
N ALA A 258 -0.97 9.86 -8.79
CA ALA A 258 -0.96 10.72 -9.98
C ALA A 258 0.29 10.53 -10.84
N GLY A 259 1.42 10.17 -10.23
CA GLY A 259 2.67 9.82 -10.91
C GLY A 259 2.70 8.41 -11.51
N GLU A 260 1.72 7.57 -11.18
CA GLU A 260 1.72 6.15 -11.53
C GLU A 260 0.81 5.85 -12.72
N PRO A 261 1.36 5.29 -13.82
CA PRO A 261 0.56 4.89 -14.97
C PRO A 261 -0.59 3.95 -14.59
N GLY A 262 -1.79 4.27 -15.05
CA GLY A 262 -3.01 3.48 -14.80
C GLY A 262 -3.64 3.65 -13.42
N MET A 263 -3.11 4.53 -12.56
CA MET A 263 -3.62 4.78 -11.20
C MET A 263 -3.97 6.25 -10.92
N SER A 264 -3.77 7.15 -11.89
CA SER A 264 -4.04 8.58 -11.73
C SER A 264 -5.49 8.90 -11.40
N ASP A 265 -6.42 8.10 -11.91
CA ASP A 265 -7.86 8.33 -11.76
C ASP A 265 -8.43 7.73 -10.47
N THR A 266 -7.59 7.05 -9.67
CA THR A 266 -8.00 6.40 -8.42
C THR A 266 -7.55 7.14 -7.17
N GLN A 267 -7.23 8.42 -7.30
CA GLN A 267 -6.90 9.27 -6.18
C GLN A 267 -8.09 9.36 -5.23
N VAL A 268 -7.83 9.36 -3.92
CA VAL A 268 -8.86 9.57 -2.91
C VAL A 268 -9.36 11.00 -3.05
N ALA A 269 -10.63 11.18 -3.39
CA ALA A 269 -11.24 12.48 -3.59
C ALA A 269 -11.82 13.04 -2.30
N ARG A 270 -12.49 12.19 -1.51
CA ARG A 270 -13.08 12.57 -0.21
C ARG A 270 -12.79 11.53 0.85
N PHE A 271 -12.65 11.96 2.09
CA PHE A 271 -12.43 11.05 3.19
C PHE A 271 -13.05 11.55 4.50
N LEU A 272 -13.11 10.65 5.47
CA LEU A 272 -13.41 10.98 6.86
C LEU A 272 -12.54 10.13 7.78
N VAL A 273 -12.39 10.60 9.02
CA VAL A 273 -11.76 9.83 10.10
C VAL A 273 -12.86 9.23 10.96
N LEU A 274 -12.86 7.92 11.15
CA LEU A 274 -13.87 7.23 11.94
C LEU A 274 -13.72 7.57 13.44
N HIS A 275 -14.85 7.62 14.14
CA HIS A 275 -14.92 7.93 15.58
C HIS A 275 -14.52 6.77 16.49
N LYS A 276 -14.33 5.58 15.93
CA LYS A 276 -13.79 4.42 16.63
C LYS A 276 -12.87 3.63 15.70
N GLU A 277 -11.96 2.85 16.27
CA GLU A 277 -11.18 1.86 15.52
C GLU A 277 -12.07 0.72 15.00
N LEU A 278 -11.82 0.25 13.79
CA LEU A 278 -12.44 -0.97 13.27
C LEU A 278 -11.97 -2.19 14.07
N ASP A 279 -12.92 -3.06 14.43
CA ASP A 279 -12.66 -4.17 15.36
C ASP A 279 -13.16 -5.53 14.83
N PRO A 280 -12.40 -6.63 15.01
CA PRO A 280 -12.88 -7.97 14.67
C PRO A 280 -14.15 -8.42 15.42
N ASP A 281 -14.34 -8.01 16.68
CA ASP A 281 -15.51 -8.38 17.49
C ASP A 281 -16.79 -7.66 17.01
N ASP A 282 -16.62 -6.53 16.32
CA ASP A 282 -17.67 -5.78 15.65
C ASP A 282 -17.98 -6.27 14.23
N ASP A 283 -17.39 -7.42 13.83
CA ASP A 283 -17.50 -8.04 12.50
C ASP A 283 -16.91 -7.20 11.35
N GLU A 284 -16.21 -6.11 11.66
CA GLU A 284 -15.63 -5.18 10.67
C GLU A 284 -14.34 -5.72 10.06
N LEU A 285 -13.59 -6.46 10.87
CA LEU A 285 -12.36 -7.12 10.47
C LEU A 285 -12.49 -8.63 10.68
N THR A 286 -11.71 -9.43 9.96
CA THR A 286 -11.48 -10.83 10.34
C THR A 286 -10.60 -10.88 11.60
N ARG A 287 -10.51 -12.05 12.26
CA ARG A 287 -9.55 -12.27 13.36
C ARG A 287 -8.09 -12.06 12.93
N THR A 288 -7.79 -12.25 11.64
CA THR A 288 -6.50 -11.92 11.02
C THR A 288 -6.40 -10.45 10.58
N ARG A 289 -7.32 -9.60 11.04
CA ARG A 289 -7.41 -8.16 10.74
C ARG A 289 -7.56 -7.80 9.27
N LYS A 290 -8.20 -8.67 8.47
CA LYS A 290 -8.58 -8.34 7.09
C LYS A 290 -9.90 -7.57 7.06
N VAL A 291 -9.94 -6.49 6.30
CA VAL A 291 -11.13 -5.62 6.13
C VAL A 291 -12.30 -6.38 5.49
N ARG A 292 -13.47 -6.37 6.13
CA ARG A 292 -14.73 -6.90 5.56
C ARG A 292 -15.51 -5.77 4.88
N ARG A 293 -15.00 -5.30 3.74
CA ARG A 293 -15.45 -4.06 3.07
C ARG A 293 -16.96 -3.99 2.82
N ASN A 294 -17.59 -5.07 2.34
CA ASN A 294 -19.04 -5.09 2.09
C ASN A 294 -19.85 -4.92 3.38
N PHE A 295 -19.39 -5.54 4.47
CA PHE A 295 -20.03 -5.41 5.78
C PHE A 295 -19.85 -4.00 6.34
N ILE A 296 -18.65 -3.42 6.23
CA ILE A 296 -18.37 -2.03 6.62
C ILE A 296 -19.23 -1.06 5.80
N ALA A 297 -19.31 -1.22 4.48
CA ALA A 297 -20.13 -0.38 3.61
C ALA A 297 -21.61 -0.41 4.01
N GLN A 298 -22.12 -1.58 4.44
CA GLN A 298 -23.49 -1.73 4.93
C GLN A 298 -23.67 -1.11 6.31
N LYS A 299 -22.80 -1.45 7.28
CA LYS A 299 -22.88 -0.96 8.67
C LYS A 299 -22.77 0.55 8.76
N TYR A 300 -21.88 1.13 7.95
CA TYR A 300 -21.62 2.56 7.89
C TYR A 300 -22.27 3.23 6.66
N GLY A 301 -23.36 2.66 6.14
CA GLY A 301 -24.02 3.15 4.92
C GLY A 301 -24.35 4.63 4.96
N VAL A 302 -24.79 5.15 6.11
CA VAL A 302 -25.06 6.59 6.32
C VAL A 302 -23.83 7.46 6.05
N LEU A 303 -22.63 7.01 6.43
CA LEU A 303 -21.38 7.71 6.16
C LEU A 303 -20.94 7.58 4.70
N VAL A 304 -21.12 6.40 4.10
CA VAL A 304 -20.82 6.17 2.67
C VAL A 304 -21.70 7.07 1.80
N ASP A 305 -22.99 7.14 2.09
CA ASP A 305 -23.93 7.99 1.37
C ASP A 305 -23.60 9.47 1.57
N ALA A 306 -23.15 9.88 2.76
CA ALA A 306 -22.72 11.25 3.02
C ALA A 306 -21.45 11.64 2.23
N LEU A 307 -20.48 10.72 2.09
CA LEU A 307 -19.28 10.90 1.27
C LEU A 307 -19.64 11.21 -0.19
N TYR A 308 -20.50 10.39 -0.78
CA TYR A 308 -20.93 10.57 -2.18
C TYR A 308 -22.02 11.63 -2.37
N GLY A 309 -22.76 11.97 -1.32
CA GLY A 309 -23.83 12.97 -1.34
C GLY A 309 -23.37 14.42 -1.17
N GLY A 310 -22.07 14.70 -1.19
CA GLY A 310 -21.54 16.07 -1.10
C GLY A 310 -21.65 16.73 0.28
N ARG A 311 -21.95 15.96 1.34
CA ARG A 311 -22.04 16.50 2.71
C ARG A 311 -20.66 16.88 3.25
N THR A 312 -20.61 17.85 4.16
CA THR A 312 -19.39 18.27 4.88
C THR A 312 -19.28 17.64 6.24
N GLU A 313 -20.38 17.15 6.81
CA GLU A 313 -20.39 16.42 8.07
C GLU A 313 -21.55 15.41 8.12
N GLN A 314 -21.43 14.41 9.00
CA GLN A 314 -22.46 13.42 9.21
C GLN A 314 -22.44 12.87 10.64
N PHE A 315 -23.59 12.91 11.32
CA PHE A 315 -23.78 12.24 12.61
C PHE A 315 -23.94 10.73 12.41
N ILE A 316 -23.34 9.97 13.32
CA ILE A 316 -23.52 8.52 13.41
C ILE A 316 -23.49 8.07 14.87
N GLU A 317 -24.27 7.04 15.17
CA GLU A 317 -24.17 6.25 16.38
C GLU A 317 -23.89 4.80 15.98
N THR A 318 -22.79 4.24 16.48
CA THR A 318 -22.34 2.90 16.13
C THR A 318 -22.40 2.02 17.37
N GLN A 319 -23.02 0.84 17.24
CA GLN A 319 -22.93 -0.18 18.29
C GLN A 319 -21.53 -0.80 18.31
N VAL A 320 -20.99 -0.94 19.51
CA VAL A 320 -19.69 -1.54 19.80
C VAL A 320 -19.90 -2.74 20.71
N LYS A 321 -19.31 -3.88 20.36
CA LYS A 321 -19.20 -5.06 21.22
C LYS A 321 -17.87 -5.02 21.96
N PHE A 322 -17.91 -5.17 23.28
CA PHE A 322 -16.73 -5.33 24.11
C PHE A 322 -16.31 -6.80 24.19
N GLU A 323 -15.04 -7.07 24.49
CA GLU A 323 -14.48 -8.43 24.59
C GLU A 323 -15.23 -9.32 25.59
N ASP A 324 -15.88 -8.72 26.60
CA ASP A 324 -16.69 -9.42 27.60
C ASP A 324 -18.13 -9.70 27.16
N GLY A 325 -18.47 -9.41 25.89
CA GLY A 325 -19.78 -9.64 25.29
C GLY A 325 -20.81 -8.54 25.57
N ARG A 326 -20.46 -7.50 26.33
CA ARG A 326 -21.34 -6.33 26.50
C ARG A 326 -21.44 -5.54 25.20
N THR A 327 -22.57 -4.89 25.01
CA THR A 327 -22.80 -3.95 23.90
C THR A 327 -22.91 -2.54 24.45
N GLY A 328 -22.32 -1.59 23.76
CA GLY A 328 -22.46 -0.15 24.00
C GLY A 328 -22.66 0.59 22.68
N SER A 329 -22.81 1.92 22.76
CA SER A 329 -22.80 2.78 21.58
C SER A 329 -21.75 3.88 21.71
N VAL A 330 -21.15 4.22 20.57
CA VAL A 330 -20.28 5.39 20.43
C VAL A 330 -20.89 6.25 19.33
N SER A 331 -21.09 7.53 19.61
CA SER A 331 -21.64 8.48 18.65
C SER A 331 -20.70 9.65 18.44
N ALA A 332 -20.74 10.21 17.23
CA ALA A 332 -19.98 11.39 16.86
C ALA A 332 -20.57 12.05 15.60
N THR A 333 -20.30 13.34 15.46
CA THR A 333 -20.44 14.03 14.17
C THR A 333 -19.08 14.03 13.48
N LEU A 334 -18.99 13.31 12.37
CA LEU A 334 -17.76 13.20 11.60
C LEU A 334 -17.69 14.29 10.53
N GLN A 335 -16.55 14.95 10.44
CA GLN A 335 -16.24 15.87 9.33
C GLN A 335 -15.84 15.07 8.09
N ILE A 336 -16.34 15.50 6.94
CA ILE A 336 -16.05 14.93 5.62
C ILE A 336 -15.21 15.95 4.86
N LEU A 337 -14.04 15.54 4.44
CA LEU A 337 -13.01 16.42 3.90
C LEU A 337 -12.72 16.05 2.46
N ASP A 338 -12.51 17.07 1.64
CA ASP A 338 -11.97 16.89 0.29
C ASP A 338 -10.45 16.73 0.39
N ALA A 339 -9.93 15.70 -0.27
CA ALA A 339 -8.52 15.44 -0.35
C ALA A 339 -7.90 16.17 -1.54
N LYS A 340 -6.62 16.54 -1.42
CA LYS A 340 -5.87 17.17 -2.50
C LYS A 340 -5.62 16.14 -3.61
N ILE A 341 -6.19 16.38 -4.79
CA ILE A 341 -5.96 15.61 -6.03
C ILE A 341 -4.91 16.34 -6.86
N HIS A 342 -4.08 15.57 -7.56
CA HIS A 342 -3.02 16.07 -8.44
C HIS A 342 -3.32 15.71 -9.90
N ALA A 343 -2.87 16.55 -10.82
CA ALA A 343 -2.94 16.23 -12.24
C ALA A 343 -2.06 15.01 -12.54
N PRO A 344 -2.49 14.11 -13.44
CA PRO A 344 -1.66 12.99 -13.86
C PRO A 344 -0.30 13.51 -14.35
N ALA A 345 0.78 12.89 -13.88
CA ALA A 345 2.11 13.21 -14.39
C ALA A 345 2.11 12.96 -15.89
N LYS A 346 2.57 13.94 -16.68
CA LYS A 346 2.77 13.73 -18.12
C LYS A 346 3.70 12.55 -18.27
N VAL A 347 3.20 11.46 -18.85
CA VAL A 347 4.03 10.34 -19.29
C VAL A 347 4.98 10.95 -20.30
N SER A 348 6.25 11.15 -19.92
CA SER A 348 7.28 11.54 -20.87
C SER A 348 7.36 10.44 -21.92
N ALA A 349 6.99 10.79 -23.14
CA ALA A 349 7.03 9.91 -24.31
C ALA A 349 8.45 9.44 -24.61
#